data_AF-A0A1F8ULY6-F1
#
_entry.id   AF-A0A1F8ULY6-F1
#
_cell.length_a   1.000
_cell.length_b   1.000
_cell.length_c   1.000
_cell.angle_alpha   90.00
_cell.angle_beta   90.00
_cell.angle_gamma   90.00
#
_symmetry.space_group_name_H-M   'P 1'
#
loop_
_entity.id
_entity.type
_entity.pdbx_description
1 polymer ?
#
loop_
_entity_poly.entity_id
_entity_poly.type
_entity_poly.pdbx_seq_one_letter_code
_entity_poly.pdbx_strand_id
1 'polypeptide(L)'
;MILQEKILEDLKNEGKYSNGDVKLELTQDGVDMIFNKKENIRETLLTGIDKKEILNANPAEIQVTDFISKNTKITKDTKQQLILSSSGGIEDCVDELLNFCYRMQETYDKTASHITRMFGSYILIVRRNDELKAIYSTPSPMKYCPLMFKLLREIGGDIADNLLASLKNGKQDEYQKHMLDLINNVVIKGGGFNDNRPLNSCEKNVTFGASEIMSDAMQTGKIDAAVIVSNNLGTVITTTPVTTQGVVKRMTGLFYTTPSPDLVKGAFKNDIIPVFPFTGKIDQVEGVKQAIKLGFKNISVSVAANDNYKLKELSSLETEGINIYRFGLCATGINNETAEIMAQNADIVWSCASKPVRELIAPKAISQVGVKIPVYILSKRGWELVKPRIGEIDGKFDLDGVILADGENMPVIYNKQGELVSMKFSELDERCVDCPEPCV
;
A
#
# COMPACT_ATOMS: atom_id res chain seq x y z
N MET A 1 -22.85 0.90 11.44
CA MET A 1 -22.76 0.87 12.91
C MET A 1 -21.40 1.36 13.43
N ILE A 2 -20.54 2.04 12.63
CA ILE A 2 -19.08 1.80 12.78
C ILE A 2 -18.21 3.06 13.01
N LEU A 3 -18.61 4.26 12.56
CA LEU A 3 -17.78 5.48 12.70
C LEU A 3 -18.42 6.54 13.61
N GLN A 4 -19.69 6.88 13.37
CA GLN A 4 -20.42 7.87 14.17
C GLN A 4 -20.52 7.46 15.64
N GLU A 5 -20.93 6.22 15.92
CA GLU A 5 -21.04 5.69 17.29
C GLU A 5 -19.71 5.79 18.03
N LYS A 6 -18.61 5.41 17.36
CA LYS A 6 -17.26 5.56 17.90
C LYS A 6 -16.87 7.02 18.16
N ILE A 7 -17.21 7.92 17.25
CA ILE A 7 -16.95 9.36 17.44
C ILE A 7 -17.71 9.86 18.67
N LEU A 8 -18.98 9.50 18.81
CA LEU A 8 -19.80 9.89 19.95
C LEU A 8 -19.26 9.30 21.26
N GLU A 9 -18.79 8.06 21.25
CA GLU A 9 -18.15 7.42 22.38
C GLU A 9 -16.85 8.14 22.78
N ASP A 10 -15.92 8.34 21.84
CA ASP A 10 -14.65 9.05 22.07
C ASP A 10 -14.91 10.48 22.56
N LEU A 11 -15.87 11.21 21.99
CA LEU A 11 -16.23 12.56 22.45
C LEU A 11 -16.82 12.55 23.87
N LYS A 12 -17.73 11.63 24.18
CA LYS A 12 -18.35 11.53 25.52
C LYS A 12 -17.34 11.12 26.60
N ASN A 13 -16.37 10.28 26.25
CA ASN A 13 -15.38 9.73 27.19
C ASN A 13 -14.12 10.60 27.32
N GLU A 14 -13.59 11.09 26.20
CA GLU A 14 -12.29 11.79 26.14
C GLU A 14 -12.41 13.29 25.78
N GLY A 15 -13.60 13.75 25.42
CA GLY A 15 -13.83 15.13 24.93
C GLY A 15 -13.29 15.40 23.53
N LYS A 16 -12.73 14.38 22.86
CA LYS A 16 -12.13 14.50 21.53
C LYS A 16 -12.19 13.18 20.78
N TYR A 17 -12.24 13.28 19.46
CA TYR A 17 -12.03 12.17 18.54
C TYR A 17 -10.98 12.56 17.51
N SER A 18 -10.20 11.60 17.04
CA SER A 18 -9.39 11.80 15.85
C SER A 18 -9.18 10.51 15.09
N ASN A 19 -9.36 10.58 13.78
CA ASN A 19 -8.67 9.75 12.80
C ASN A 19 -7.74 10.65 11.98
N GLY A 20 -6.84 10.08 11.19
CA GLY A 20 -5.76 10.86 10.59
C GLY A 20 -6.20 12.01 9.67
N ASP A 21 -7.42 12.00 9.13
CA ASP A 21 -7.98 13.11 8.33
C ASP A 21 -9.03 13.99 9.05
N VAL A 22 -9.58 13.56 10.19
CA VAL A 22 -10.57 14.34 10.96
C VAL A 22 -10.24 14.33 12.44
N LYS A 23 -10.27 15.51 13.06
CA LYS A 23 -10.24 15.68 14.51
C LYS A 23 -11.50 16.43 14.94
N LEU A 24 -12.17 15.94 15.98
CA LEU A 24 -13.34 16.54 16.61
C LEU A 24 -13.03 16.83 18.08
N GLU A 25 -13.44 17.98 18.59
CA GLU A 25 -13.26 18.35 20.00
C GLU A 25 -14.54 18.98 20.55
N LEU A 26 -14.95 18.57 21.75
CA LEU A 26 -16.08 19.16 22.45
C LEU A 26 -15.74 20.61 22.86
N THR A 27 -16.70 21.50 22.68
CA THR A 27 -16.63 22.89 23.15
C THR A 27 -17.77 23.18 24.12
N GLN A 28 -17.81 24.41 24.68
CA GLN A 28 -18.91 24.81 25.57
C GLN A 28 -20.26 24.85 24.84
N ASP A 29 -20.26 25.14 23.54
CA ASP A 29 -21.47 25.42 22.76
C ASP A 29 -21.74 24.37 21.66
N GLY A 30 -20.91 23.32 21.55
CA GLY A 30 -21.06 22.26 20.55
C GLY A 30 -19.78 21.47 20.27
N VAL A 31 -19.40 21.36 18.99
CA VAL A 31 -18.25 20.56 18.54
C VAL A 31 -17.46 21.30 17.46
N ASP A 32 -16.15 21.36 17.63
CA ASP A 32 -15.21 21.84 16.61
C ASP A 32 -14.65 20.66 15.82
N MET A 33 -14.52 20.84 14.50
CA MET A 33 -13.88 19.89 13.59
C MET A 33 -12.68 20.52 12.89
N ILE A 34 -11.56 19.80 12.87
CA ILE A 34 -10.45 20.02 11.96
C ILE A 34 -10.49 18.91 10.91
N PHE A 35 -10.73 19.29 9.66
CA PHE A 35 -10.67 18.40 8.51
C PHE A 35 -9.38 18.65 7.72
N ASN A 36 -8.48 17.65 7.70
CA ASN A 36 -7.30 17.67 6.86
C ASN A 36 -7.72 17.34 5.43
N LYS A 37 -7.55 18.29 4.51
CA LYS A 37 -7.92 18.13 3.10
C LYS A 37 -7.02 17.10 2.41
N LYS A 38 -7.53 16.52 1.33
CA LYS A 38 -6.78 15.61 0.46
C LYS A 38 -5.51 16.31 -0.07
N GLU A 39 -4.37 15.62 0.07
CA GLU A 39 -3.10 16.12 -0.43
C GLU A 39 -3.08 16.20 -1.96
N ASN A 40 -2.29 17.14 -2.50
CA ASN A 40 -2.04 17.19 -3.93
C ASN A 40 -1.06 16.09 -4.35
N ILE A 41 -1.14 15.70 -5.62
CA ILE A 41 -0.20 14.79 -6.27
C ILE A 41 1.22 15.34 -6.15
N ARG A 42 2.16 14.49 -5.72
CA ARG A 42 3.59 14.80 -5.68
C ARG A 42 4.13 14.87 -7.11
N GLU A 43 4.44 16.08 -7.59
CA GLU A 43 4.98 16.31 -8.95
C GLU A 43 6.24 15.48 -9.23
N THR A 44 7.04 15.22 -8.21
CA THR A 44 8.28 14.43 -8.30
C THR A 44 8.07 12.98 -8.72
N LEU A 45 6.85 12.43 -8.60
CA LEU A 45 6.53 11.07 -9.05
C LEU A 45 6.23 11.01 -10.56
N LEU A 46 5.84 12.12 -11.18
CA LEU A 46 5.35 12.15 -12.57
C LEU A 46 6.28 12.98 -13.46
N THR A 47 7.59 12.75 -13.36
CA THR A 47 8.59 13.49 -14.13
C THR A 47 8.29 13.46 -15.63
N GLY A 48 8.18 14.63 -16.25
CA GLY A 48 7.98 14.78 -17.70
C GLY A 48 6.53 15.00 -18.15
N ILE A 49 5.55 14.97 -17.25
CA ILE A 49 4.17 15.38 -17.56
C ILE A 49 4.04 16.91 -17.54
N ASP A 50 3.09 17.47 -18.31
CA ASP A 50 2.72 18.88 -18.22
C ASP A 50 2.14 19.20 -16.83
N LYS A 51 2.62 20.28 -16.20
CA LYS A 51 2.11 20.75 -14.90
C LYS A 51 0.61 21.02 -14.90
N LYS A 52 0.06 21.46 -16.03
CA LYS A 52 -1.39 21.69 -16.20
C LYS A 52 -2.17 20.38 -16.07
N GLU A 53 -1.65 19.27 -16.59
CA GLU A 53 -2.28 17.95 -16.46
C GLU A 53 -2.27 17.48 -15.00
N ILE A 54 -1.18 17.73 -14.25
CA ILE A 54 -1.13 17.44 -12.81
C ILE A 54 -2.17 18.30 -12.06
N LEU A 55 -2.21 19.60 -12.37
CA LEU A 55 -3.16 20.51 -11.72
C LEU A 55 -4.61 20.09 -11.97
N ASN A 56 -4.94 19.64 -13.18
CA ASN A 56 -6.25 19.12 -13.53
C ASN A 56 -6.58 17.77 -12.86
N ALA A 57 -5.57 17.01 -12.43
CA ALA A 57 -5.72 15.74 -11.74
C ALA A 57 -5.78 15.90 -10.21
N ASN A 58 -5.41 17.06 -9.68
CA ASN A 58 -5.54 17.38 -8.27
C ASN A 58 -7.01 17.65 -7.92
N PRO A 59 -7.39 17.47 -6.64
CA PRO A 59 -8.70 17.89 -6.17
C PRO A 59 -8.89 19.38 -6.50
N ALA A 60 -9.99 19.71 -7.17
CA ALA A 60 -10.36 21.10 -7.42
C ALA A 60 -10.54 21.84 -6.08
N GLU A 61 -10.40 23.16 -6.07
CA GLU A 61 -10.83 23.95 -4.92
C GLU A 61 -12.35 23.80 -4.76
N ILE A 62 -12.76 23.07 -3.73
CA ILE A 62 -14.17 22.79 -3.46
C ILE A 62 -14.78 23.97 -2.71
N GLN A 63 -15.91 24.49 -3.19
CA GLN A 63 -16.69 25.49 -2.48
C GLN A 63 -17.40 24.84 -1.29
N VAL A 64 -16.76 24.88 -0.14
CA VAL A 64 -17.22 24.24 1.09
C VAL A 64 -18.49 24.85 1.68
N THR A 65 -18.83 26.09 1.31
CA THR A 65 -20.02 26.80 1.81
C THR A 65 -21.33 26.09 1.49
N ASP A 66 -21.37 25.31 0.41
CA ASP A 66 -22.59 24.61 -0.04
C ASP A 66 -22.89 23.35 0.80
N PHE A 67 -21.96 22.94 1.66
CA PHE A 67 -22.06 21.73 2.46
C PHE A 67 -22.41 21.98 3.92
N ILE A 68 -22.50 23.24 4.32
CA ILE A 68 -22.54 23.66 5.73
C ILE A 68 -23.96 24.11 6.08
N SER A 69 -24.48 23.68 7.23
CA SER A 69 -25.80 24.11 7.69
C SER A 69 -25.73 25.48 8.40
N LYS A 70 -26.90 26.03 8.75
CA LYS A 70 -26.99 27.29 9.51
C LYS A 70 -26.29 27.24 10.88
N ASN A 71 -26.14 26.06 11.47
CA ASN A 71 -25.57 25.88 12.80
C ASN A 71 -24.06 25.66 12.79
N THR A 72 -23.46 25.50 11.60
CA THR A 72 -22.02 25.36 11.43
C THR A 72 -21.41 26.57 10.76
N LYS A 73 -20.22 26.95 11.24
CA LYS A 73 -19.46 28.06 10.69
C LYS A 73 -18.06 27.60 10.32
N ILE A 74 -17.56 28.08 9.18
CA ILE A 74 -16.14 27.95 8.84
C ILE A 74 -15.38 28.97 9.67
N THR A 75 -14.51 28.51 10.56
CA THR A 75 -13.63 29.40 11.33
C THR A 75 -12.29 29.60 10.64
N LYS A 76 -11.86 28.63 9.83
CA LYS A 76 -10.63 28.74 9.03
C LYS A 76 -10.70 27.85 7.79
N ASP A 77 -10.32 28.40 6.64
CA ASP A 77 -10.16 27.64 5.40
C ASP A 77 -8.77 27.90 4.81
N THR A 78 -7.99 26.84 4.65
CA THR A 78 -6.67 26.88 4.02
C THR A 78 -6.56 25.79 2.95
N LYS A 79 -5.46 25.79 2.21
CA LYS A 79 -5.16 24.74 1.23
C LYS A 79 -5.05 23.34 1.84
N GLN A 80 -4.68 23.22 3.11
CA GLN A 80 -4.41 21.94 3.77
C GLN A 80 -5.48 21.53 4.78
N GLN A 81 -6.16 22.50 5.38
CA GLN A 81 -7.07 22.26 6.49
C GLN A 81 -8.29 23.17 6.41
N LEU A 82 -9.43 22.62 6.82
CA LEU A 82 -10.66 23.35 7.10
C LEU A 82 -11.02 23.17 8.57
N ILE A 83 -11.38 24.26 9.25
CA ILE A 83 -11.86 24.24 10.62
C ILE A 83 -13.31 24.71 10.64
N LEU A 84 -14.17 23.90 11.22
CA LEU A 84 -15.61 24.07 11.31
C LEU A 84 -16.03 24.05 12.78
N SER A 85 -16.96 24.90 13.16
CA SER A 85 -17.57 24.90 14.49
C SER A 85 -19.07 24.71 14.33
N SER A 86 -19.61 23.58 14.82
CA SER A 86 -21.03 23.32 14.90
C SER A 86 -21.53 23.58 16.31
N SER A 87 -22.70 24.22 16.43
CA SER A 87 -23.33 24.57 17.71
C SER A 87 -24.62 23.78 17.93
N GLY A 88 -24.87 23.33 19.15
CA GLY A 88 -26.04 22.54 19.50
C GLY A 88 -25.73 21.25 20.29
N GLY A 89 -26.64 20.28 20.20
CA GLY A 89 -26.45 18.97 20.84
C GLY A 89 -25.32 18.19 20.17
N ILE A 90 -24.53 17.46 20.97
CA ILE A 90 -23.35 16.72 20.49
C ILE A 90 -23.69 15.78 19.33
N GLU A 91 -24.83 15.08 19.41
CA GLU A 91 -25.28 14.13 18.39
C GLU A 91 -25.60 14.85 17.06
N ASP A 92 -26.36 15.94 17.11
CA ASP A 92 -26.68 16.76 15.94
C ASP A 92 -25.41 17.36 15.30
N CYS A 93 -24.48 17.86 16.13
CA CYS A 93 -23.20 18.40 15.66
C CYS A 93 -22.36 17.34 14.94
N VAL A 94 -22.25 16.13 15.51
CA VAL A 94 -21.50 15.04 14.89
C VAL A 94 -22.14 14.60 13.59
N ASP A 95 -23.47 14.48 13.53
CA ASP A 95 -24.18 14.16 12.30
C ASP A 95 -23.93 15.19 11.20
N GLU A 96 -24.01 16.46 11.54
CA GLU A 96 -23.78 17.54 10.59
C GLU A 96 -22.34 17.54 10.05
N LEU A 97 -21.35 17.43 10.94
CA LEU A 97 -19.94 17.45 10.58
C LEU A 97 -19.54 16.20 9.78
N LEU A 98 -20.11 15.04 10.09
CA LEU A 98 -19.91 13.83 9.29
C LEU A 98 -20.55 13.94 7.91
N ASN A 99 -21.76 14.50 7.81
CA ASN A 99 -22.39 14.76 6.51
C ASN A 99 -21.53 15.67 5.64
N PHE A 100 -20.89 16.68 6.23
CA PHE A 100 -19.88 17.49 5.54
C PHE A 100 -18.73 16.62 5.01
N CYS A 101 -18.14 15.75 5.85
CA CYS A 101 -17.04 14.88 5.45
C CYS A 101 -17.42 13.91 4.31
N TYR A 102 -18.63 13.33 4.34
CA TYR A 102 -19.12 12.47 3.27
C TYR A 102 -19.30 13.22 1.95
N ARG A 103 -19.84 14.45 1.98
CA ARG A 103 -19.95 15.29 0.77
C ARG A 103 -18.60 15.68 0.18
N MET A 104 -17.62 15.95 1.04
CA MET A 104 -16.24 16.19 0.61
C MET A 104 -15.66 14.94 -0.09
N GLN A 105 -15.85 13.77 0.51
CA GLN A 105 -15.41 12.49 -0.05
C GLN A 105 -16.06 12.22 -1.43
N GLU A 106 -17.37 12.39 -1.56
CA GLU A 106 -18.10 12.27 -2.83
C GLU A 106 -17.57 13.24 -3.89
N THR A 107 -17.24 14.47 -3.48
CA THR A 107 -16.70 15.47 -4.41
C THR A 107 -15.30 15.06 -4.89
N TYR A 108 -14.46 14.51 -4.01
CA TYR A 108 -13.16 13.98 -4.42
C TYR A 108 -13.30 12.81 -5.40
N ASP A 109 -14.25 11.90 -5.18
CA ASP A 109 -14.47 10.72 -6.02
C ASP A 109 -14.92 11.08 -7.46
N LYS A 110 -15.73 12.14 -7.62
CA LYS A 110 -16.12 12.66 -8.95
C LYS A 110 -14.93 13.05 -9.82
N THR A 111 -13.85 13.51 -9.20
CA THR A 111 -12.58 13.86 -9.86
C THR A 111 -11.46 12.92 -9.43
N ALA A 112 -11.78 11.64 -9.20
CA ALA A 112 -10.82 10.68 -8.64
C ALA A 112 -9.52 10.61 -9.44
N SER A 113 -8.41 10.50 -8.71
CA SER A 113 -7.10 10.30 -9.29
C SER A 113 -6.29 9.30 -8.48
N HIS A 114 -5.46 8.53 -9.19
CA HIS A 114 -4.65 7.47 -8.61
C HIS A 114 -3.26 7.47 -9.25
N ILE A 115 -2.25 7.12 -8.47
CA ILE A 115 -0.90 6.86 -8.96
C ILE A 115 -0.52 5.44 -8.59
N THR A 116 -0.45 4.60 -9.61
CA THR A 116 0.03 3.22 -9.50
C THR A 116 1.42 3.09 -10.10
N ARG A 117 2.05 1.93 -9.94
CA ARG A 117 3.37 1.66 -10.51
C ARG A 117 3.43 0.31 -11.19
N MET A 118 4.03 0.29 -12.38
CA MET A 118 4.26 -0.92 -13.16
C MET A 118 5.59 -0.82 -13.90
N PHE A 119 6.40 -1.89 -13.91
CA PHE A 119 7.77 -1.89 -14.45
C PHE A 119 8.69 -0.76 -13.93
N GLY A 120 8.41 -0.22 -12.75
CA GLY A 120 9.15 0.90 -12.19
C GLY A 120 8.66 2.28 -12.64
N SER A 121 7.78 2.37 -13.64
CA SER A 121 7.11 3.59 -14.06
C SER A 121 5.94 3.95 -13.16
N TYR A 122 5.79 5.24 -12.85
CA TYR A 122 4.58 5.78 -12.22
C TYR A 122 3.54 6.09 -13.27
N ILE A 123 2.30 5.66 -13.04
CA ILE A 123 1.17 5.85 -13.95
C ILE A 123 0.13 6.71 -13.27
N LEU A 124 -0.25 7.81 -13.92
CA LEU A 124 -1.35 8.66 -13.50
C LEU A 124 -2.66 8.19 -14.14
N ILE A 125 -3.61 7.82 -13.28
CA ILE A 125 -4.98 7.46 -13.63
C ILE A 125 -5.89 8.57 -13.12
N VAL A 126 -6.82 9.03 -13.95
CA VAL A 126 -7.79 10.07 -13.60
C VAL A 126 -9.18 9.68 -14.06
N ARG A 127 -10.21 10.09 -13.31
CA ARG A 127 -11.59 10.00 -13.74
C ARG A 127 -11.90 11.18 -14.67
N ARG A 128 -12.36 10.89 -15.89
CA ARG A 128 -12.83 11.88 -16.87
C ARG A 128 -14.11 11.37 -17.50
N ASN A 129 -15.16 12.19 -17.49
CA ASN A 129 -16.49 11.81 -18.00
C ASN A 129 -16.97 10.48 -17.39
N ASP A 130 -16.90 10.38 -16.06
CA ASP A 130 -17.27 9.22 -15.26
C ASP A 130 -16.44 7.93 -15.47
N GLU A 131 -15.46 7.94 -16.38
CA GLU A 131 -14.57 6.79 -16.64
C GLU A 131 -13.15 7.03 -16.11
N LEU A 132 -12.55 6.01 -15.49
CA LEU A 132 -11.14 6.02 -15.14
C LEU A 132 -10.28 5.76 -16.37
N LYS A 133 -9.26 6.59 -16.58
CA LYS A 133 -8.30 6.44 -17.66
C LYS A 133 -6.87 6.72 -17.20
N ALA A 134 -5.96 5.83 -17.55
CA ALA A 134 -4.54 6.11 -17.52
C ALA A 134 -4.19 7.12 -18.62
N ILE A 135 -3.67 8.28 -18.21
CA ILE A 135 -3.37 9.39 -19.13
C ILE A 135 -1.88 9.64 -19.29
N TYR A 136 -1.06 9.15 -18.35
CA TYR A 136 0.37 9.36 -18.37
C TYR A 136 1.12 8.22 -17.67
N SER A 137 2.31 7.91 -18.16
CA SER A 137 3.27 7.00 -17.54
C SER A 137 4.64 7.61 -17.68
N THR A 138 5.43 7.61 -16.60
CA THR A 138 6.85 7.95 -16.70
C THR A 138 7.58 6.90 -17.56
N PRO A 139 8.75 7.23 -18.13
CA PRO A 139 9.61 6.22 -18.75
C PRO A 139 9.95 5.09 -17.80
N SER A 140 10.14 3.88 -18.33
CA SER A 140 10.55 2.73 -17.53
C SER A 140 12.05 2.80 -17.20
N PRO A 141 12.45 2.67 -15.94
CA PRO A 141 13.86 2.46 -15.59
C PRO A 141 14.31 1.01 -15.87
N MET A 142 13.40 0.11 -16.25
CA MET A 142 13.65 -1.32 -16.37
C MET A 142 13.26 -1.86 -17.76
N LYS A 143 14.02 -2.84 -18.25
CA LYS A 143 13.69 -3.58 -19.48
C LYS A 143 12.93 -4.89 -19.22
N TYR A 144 12.96 -5.39 -18.00
CA TYR A 144 12.35 -6.65 -17.61
C TYR A 144 11.95 -6.64 -16.13
N CYS A 145 10.83 -7.27 -15.80
CA CYS A 145 10.38 -7.52 -14.43
C CYS A 145 9.83 -8.95 -14.35
N PRO A 146 10.47 -9.87 -13.60
CA PRO A 146 10.02 -11.26 -13.52
C PRO A 146 8.58 -11.40 -13.01
N LEU A 147 8.20 -10.61 -12.01
CA LEU A 147 6.83 -10.59 -11.47
C LEU A 147 5.82 -10.21 -12.54
N MET A 148 6.11 -9.14 -13.27
CA MET A 148 5.16 -8.60 -14.23
C MET A 148 5.11 -9.42 -15.50
N PHE A 149 6.22 -9.99 -15.92
CA PHE A 149 6.22 -10.95 -17.00
C PHE A 149 5.29 -12.13 -16.70
N LYS A 150 5.37 -12.70 -15.49
CA LYS A 150 4.48 -13.79 -15.06
C LYS A 150 3.02 -13.32 -15.03
N LEU A 151 2.72 -12.29 -14.23
CA LEU A 151 1.34 -11.84 -14.02
C LEU A 151 0.66 -11.39 -15.32
N LEU A 152 1.37 -10.69 -16.21
CA LEU A 152 0.78 -10.20 -17.45
C LEU A 152 0.54 -11.28 -18.49
N ARG A 153 1.35 -12.34 -18.55
CA ARG A 153 1.04 -13.49 -19.43
C ARG A 153 -0.18 -14.27 -18.95
N GLU A 154 -0.49 -14.24 -17.66
CA GLU A 154 -1.67 -14.90 -17.11
C GLU A 154 -2.98 -14.17 -17.45
N ILE A 155 -2.97 -12.83 -17.61
CA ILE A 155 -4.20 -12.02 -17.73
C ILE A 155 -4.26 -11.07 -18.92
N GLY A 156 -3.14 -10.75 -19.56
CA GLY A 156 -3.02 -9.60 -20.44
C GLY A 156 -3.06 -9.90 -21.94
N GLY A 157 -2.94 -11.17 -22.35
CA GLY A 157 -2.98 -11.61 -23.75
C GLY A 157 -2.07 -10.78 -24.69
N ASP A 158 -2.56 -10.53 -25.91
CA ASP A 158 -1.82 -9.77 -26.94
C ASP A 158 -1.43 -8.35 -26.50
N ILE A 159 -2.22 -7.72 -25.62
CA ILE A 159 -1.95 -6.37 -25.10
C ILE A 159 -0.68 -6.39 -24.24
N ALA A 160 -0.55 -7.38 -23.37
CA ALA A 160 0.66 -7.58 -22.59
C ALA A 160 1.87 -7.91 -23.46
N ASP A 161 1.70 -8.77 -24.47
CA ASP A 161 2.79 -9.16 -25.37
C ASP A 161 3.35 -7.96 -26.13
N ASN A 162 2.50 -7.02 -26.56
CA ASN A 162 2.94 -5.76 -27.18
C ASN A 162 3.77 -4.88 -26.24
N LEU A 163 3.36 -4.74 -24.98
CA LEU A 163 4.14 -4.00 -23.99
C LEU A 163 5.50 -4.67 -23.75
N LEU A 164 5.51 -5.99 -23.54
CA LEU A 164 6.73 -6.77 -23.31
C LEU A 164 7.70 -6.68 -24.49
N ALA A 165 7.20 -6.69 -25.73
CA ALA A 165 8.01 -6.48 -26.92
C ALA A 165 8.62 -5.06 -26.98
N SER A 166 7.84 -4.02 -26.65
CA SER A 166 8.34 -2.64 -26.64
C SER A 166 9.43 -2.39 -25.59
N LEU A 167 9.30 -3.00 -24.40
CA LEU A 167 10.31 -2.97 -23.34
C LEU A 167 11.63 -3.61 -23.80
N LYS A 168 11.55 -4.73 -24.53
CA LYS A 168 12.73 -5.42 -25.09
C LYS A 168 13.43 -4.59 -26.17
N ASN A 169 12.67 -3.90 -27.02
CA ASN A 169 13.17 -3.15 -28.17
C ASN A 169 13.63 -1.72 -27.83
N GLY A 170 13.36 -1.23 -26.61
CA GLY A 170 13.88 0.06 -26.12
C GLY A 170 13.25 1.31 -26.73
N LYS A 171 12.08 1.20 -27.37
CA LYS A 171 11.37 2.32 -27.99
C LYS A 171 10.42 2.99 -26.99
N GLN A 172 10.82 4.14 -26.45
CA GLN A 172 10.12 4.79 -25.33
C GLN A 172 8.72 5.31 -25.66
N ASP A 173 8.51 5.89 -26.85
CA ASP A 173 7.18 6.42 -27.23
C ASP A 173 6.17 5.28 -27.42
N GLU A 174 6.60 4.15 -28.00
CA GLU A 174 5.78 2.93 -28.10
C GLU A 174 5.51 2.33 -26.72
N TYR A 175 6.50 2.34 -25.83
CA TYR A 175 6.35 1.87 -24.45
C TYR A 175 5.27 2.62 -23.69
N GLN A 176 5.31 3.96 -23.69
CA GLN A 176 4.33 4.75 -22.95
C GLN A 176 2.92 4.45 -23.45
N LYS A 177 2.72 4.43 -24.77
CA LYS A 177 1.43 4.08 -25.38
C LYS A 177 0.96 2.68 -24.94
N HIS A 178 1.80 1.65 -25.08
CA HIS A 178 1.42 0.28 -24.70
C HIS A 178 1.18 0.13 -23.19
N MET A 179 1.91 0.89 -22.36
CA MET A 179 1.66 0.92 -20.92
C MET A 179 0.27 1.48 -20.62
N LEU A 180 -0.08 2.62 -21.23
CA LEU A 180 -1.42 3.19 -21.05
C LEU A 180 -2.50 2.24 -21.56
N ASP A 181 -2.29 1.60 -22.71
CA ASP A 181 -3.23 0.62 -23.26
C ASP A 181 -3.40 -0.59 -22.34
N LEU A 182 -2.31 -1.10 -21.74
CA LEU A 182 -2.37 -2.19 -20.77
C LEU A 182 -3.13 -1.77 -19.52
N ILE A 183 -2.82 -0.62 -18.93
CA ILE A 183 -3.51 -0.16 -17.72
C ILE A 183 -5.00 0.04 -18.00
N ASN A 184 -5.35 0.69 -19.11
CA ASN A 184 -6.74 0.94 -19.46
C ASN A 184 -7.52 -0.36 -19.75
N ASN A 185 -6.94 -1.28 -20.53
CA ASN A 185 -7.69 -2.44 -21.03
C ASN A 185 -7.58 -3.70 -20.18
N VAL A 186 -6.55 -3.82 -19.33
CA VAL A 186 -6.34 -4.99 -18.48
C VAL A 186 -6.55 -4.63 -17.01
N VAL A 187 -5.91 -3.57 -16.50
CA VAL A 187 -5.99 -3.25 -15.08
C VAL A 187 -7.32 -2.59 -14.71
N ILE A 188 -7.70 -1.51 -15.40
CA ILE A 188 -8.94 -0.77 -15.11
C ILE A 188 -10.16 -1.62 -15.48
N LYS A 189 -10.25 -2.12 -16.72
CA LYS A 189 -11.36 -3.01 -17.13
C LYS A 189 -11.42 -4.33 -16.35
N GLY A 190 -10.28 -4.87 -15.91
CA GLY A 190 -10.22 -6.03 -15.02
C GLY A 190 -10.61 -5.74 -13.57
N GLY A 191 -10.92 -4.48 -13.25
CA GLY A 191 -11.50 -4.07 -11.98
C GLY A 191 -10.51 -3.72 -10.88
N GLY A 192 -9.28 -3.37 -11.24
CA GLY A 192 -8.24 -2.97 -10.28
C GLY A 192 -8.64 -1.77 -9.41
N PHE A 193 -9.49 -0.88 -9.94
CA PHE A 193 -10.01 0.32 -9.26
C PHE A 193 -11.55 0.33 -9.18
N ASN A 194 -12.19 -0.84 -9.28
CA ASN A 194 -13.64 -0.93 -9.20
C ASN A 194 -14.14 -0.72 -7.77
N ASP A 195 -15.12 0.16 -7.63
CA ASP A 195 -15.74 0.53 -6.35
C ASP A 195 -16.59 -0.60 -5.74
N ASN A 196 -16.97 -1.59 -6.54
CA ASN A 196 -17.77 -2.77 -6.13
C ASN A 196 -16.94 -4.06 -6.01
N ARG A 197 -15.61 -3.97 -5.90
CA ARG A 197 -14.76 -5.17 -5.80
C ARG A 197 -14.90 -5.84 -4.42
N PRO A 198 -14.88 -7.19 -4.33
CA PRO A 198 -14.80 -7.85 -3.04
C PRO A 198 -13.49 -7.49 -2.33
N LEU A 199 -13.58 -7.29 -1.01
CA LEU A 199 -12.48 -6.92 -0.12
C LEU A 199 -11.94 -8.10 0.70
N ASN A 200 -12.49 -9.28 0.48
CA ASN A 200 -12.06 -10.56 1.02
C ASN A 200 -11.63 -11.48 -0.12
N SER A 201 -10.52 -12.20 0.05
CA SER A 201 -10.05 -13.19 -0.91
C SER A 201 -9.20 -14.25 -0.21
N CYS A 202 -9.24 -15.48 -0.73
CA CYS A 202 -8.29 -16.55 -0.36
C CYS A 202 -7.22 -16.75 -1.45
N GLU A 203 -7.26 -15.98 -2.53
CA GLU A 203 -6.37 -16.16 -3.67
C GLU A 203 -4.96 -15.65 -3.37
N LYS A 204 -4.00 -16.57 -3.29
CA LYS A 204 -2.57 -16.29 -3.15
C LYS A 204 -1.92 -16.31 -4.54
N ASN A 205 -1.68 -15.12 -5.12
CA ASN A 205 -1.25 -14.99 -6.51
C ASN A 205 0.28 -15.04 -6.68
N VAL A 206 1.01 -14.72 -5.61
CA VAL A 206 2.48 -14.67 -5.60
C VAL A 206 3.02 -15.65 -4.57
N THR A 207 4.04 -16.43 -4.95
CA THR A 207 4.66 -17.43 -4.08
C THR A 207 5.17 -16.81 -2.78
N PHE A 208 5.96 -15.74 -2.84
CA PHE A 208 6.40 -15.01 -1.63
C PHE A 208 5.93 -13.55 -1.69
N GLY A 209 4.62 -13.34 -1.90
CA GLY A 209 4.04 -12.00 -1.85
C GLY A 209 3.92 -11.46 -0.42
N ALA A 210 3.95 -10.14 -0.26
CA ALA A 210 3.90 -9.51 1.05
C ALA A 210 2.57 -9.76 1.77
N SER A 211 1.45 -9.57 1.05
CA SER A 211 0.11 -9.92 1.53
C SER A 211 0.02 -11.39 1.90
N GLU A 212 0.59 -12.30 1.10
CA GLU A 212 0.57 -13.75 1.31
C GLU A 212 1.30 -14.12 2.60
N ILE A 213 2.49 -13.55 2.83
CA ILE A 213 3.23 -13.73 4.08
C ILE A 213 2.44 -13.18 5.27
N MET A 214 1.89 -11.96 5.17
CA MET A 214 1.07 -11.38 6.24
C MET A 214 -0.17 -12.23 6.55
N SER A 215 -0.87 -12.71 5.53
CA SER A 215 -2.06 -13.58 5.68
C SER A 215 -1.71 -14.87 6.42
N ASP A 216 -0.63 -15.54 6.05
CA ASP A 216 -0.24 -16.83 6.63
C ASP A 216 0.32 -16.65 8.06
N ALA A 217 1.03 -15.56 8.30
CA ALA A 217 1.42 -15.14 9.65
C ALA A 217 0.21 -14.83 10.55
N MET A 218 -0.83 -14.19 10.01
CA MET A 218 -2.05 -13.89 10.75
C MET A 218 -2.85 -15.15 11.04
N GLN A 219 -2.93 -16.08 10.07
CA GLN A 219 -3.60 -17.37 10.24
C GLN A 219 -2.95 -18.23 11.35
N THR A 220 -1.64 -18.08 11.55
CA THR A 220 -0.88 -18.75 12.62
C THR A 220 -0.77 -17.95 13.91
N GLY A 221 -1.47 -16.81 14.01
CA GLY A 221 -1.51 -15.96 15.21
C GLY A 221 -0.21 -15.21 15.51
N LYS A 222 0.72 -15.10 14.54
CA LYS A 222 1.98 -14.36 14.70
C LYS A 222 1.80 -12.84 14.62
N ILE A 223 0.77 -12.40 13.91
CA ILE A 223 0.33 -11.01 13.83
C ILE A 223 -1.17 -10.91 14.09
N ASP A 224 -1.62 -9.80 14.66
CA ASP A 224 -3.03 -9.52 14.95
C ASP A 224 -3.62 -8.39 14.09
N ALA A 225 -2.76 -7.61 13.41
CA ALA A 225 -3.17 -6.62 12.43
C ALA A 225 -2.15 -6.46 11.29
N ALA A 226 -2.64 -6.04 10.13
CA ALA A 226 -1.81 -5.63 9.00
C ALA A 226 -2.22 -4.23 8.52
N VAL A 227 -1.27 -3.31 8.54
CA VAL A 227 -1.36 -1.95 8.01
C VAL A 227 -0.78 -1.94 6.61
N ILE A 228 -1.67 -1.81 5.62
CA ILE A 228 -1.36 -2.00 4.20
C ILE A 228 -2.07 -0.93 3.36
N VAL A 229 -1.74 -0.91 2.06
CA VAL A 229 -2.34 0.01 1.10
C VAL A 229 -3.39 -0.70 0.27
N SER A 230 -4.51 -0.03 0.00
CA SER A 230 -5.57 -0.54 -0.86
C SER A 230 -6.07 0.53 -1.83
N ASN A 231 -6.24 0.12 -3.10
CA ASN A 231 -6.88 0.96 -4.12
C ASN A 231 -8.24 1.46 -3.60
N ASN A 232 -8.48 2.76 -3.80
CA ASN A 232 -9.70 3.46 -3.41
C ASN A 232 -9.96 3.51 -1.88
N LEU A 233 -9.01 3.09 -1.04
CA LEU A 233 -9.13 3.18 0.42
C LEU A 233 -7.92 3.86 1.09
N GLY A 234 -6.75 3.90 0.42
CA GLY A 234 -5.53 4.46 0.99
C GLY A 234 -4.90 3.51 1.99
N THR A 235 -4.44 4.02 3.14
CA THR A 235 -4.00 3.19 4.26
C THR A 235 -5.19 2.53 4.95
N VAL A 236 -5.12 1.20 5.09
CA VAL A 236 -6.13 0.39 5.77
C VAL A 236 -5.48 -0.50 6.83
N ILE A 237 -6.23 -0.81 7.88
CA ILE A 237 -5.90 -1.83 8.86
C ILE A 237 -6.82 -3.02 8.61
N THR A 238 -6.23 -4.21 8.50
CA THR A 238 -6.93 -5.48 8.35
C THR A 238 -6.59 -6.42 9.51
N THR A 239 -7.53 -7.26 9.90
CA THR A 239 -7.45 -8.12 11.10
C THR A 239 -7.75 -9.59 10.82
N THR A 240 -7.99 -9.94 9.55
CA THR A 240 -8.22 -11.33 9.14
C THR A 240 -7.37 -11.68 7.91
N PRO A 241 -6.92 -12.95 7.77
CA PRO A 241 -6.14 -13.37 6.60
C PRO A 241 -6.82 -13.04 5.27
N VAL A 242 -8.14 -13.26 5.19
CA VAL A 242 -8.92 -13.06 3.97
C VAL A 242 -9.09 -11.59 3.60
N THR A 243 -9.21 -10.70 4.59
CA THR A 243 -9.28 -9.25 4.32
C THR A 243 -7.91 -8.69 3.97
N THR A 244 -6.83 -9.16 4.61
CA THR A 244 -5.44 -8.82 4.24
C THR A 244 -5.14 -9.15 2.77
N GLN A 245 -5.56 -10.31 2.29
CA GLN A 245 -5.46 -10.68 0.87
C GLN A 245 -6.40 -9.84 -0.01
N GLY A 246 -7.66 -9.73 0.37
CA GLY A 246 -8.72 -9.18 -0.47
C GLY A 246 -8.59 -7.68 -0.75
N VAL A 247 -8.08 -6.88 0.20
CA VAL A 247 -7.91 -5.44 -0.03
C VAL A 247 -6.79 -5.14 -1.04
N VAL A 248 -5.75 -5.97 -1.10
CA VAL A 248 -4.62 -5.84 -2.03
C VAL A 248 -4.96 -6.38 -3.41
N LYS A 249 -5.56 -7.57 -3.49
CA LYS A 249 -5.70 -8.35 -4.75
C LYS A 249 -4.37 -8.40 -5.52
N ARG A 250 -4.39 -8.19 -6.84
CA ARG A 250 -3.23 -8.17 -7.74
C ARG A 250 -2.70 -6.75 -7.92
N MET A 251 -2.24 -6.12 -6.84
CA MET A 251 -1.69 -4.75 -6.86
C MET A 251 -0.16 -4.76 -6.95
N THR A 252 0.40 -3.95 -7.86
CA THR A 252 1.85 -3.86 -8.14
C THR A 252 2.54 -2.69 -7.43
N GLY A 253 1.75 -1.77 -6.87
CA GLY A 253 2.16 -0.64 -6.04
C GLY A 253 1.20 0.55 -6.20
N LEU A 254 0.88 1.24 -5.10
CA LEU A 254 -0.03 2.40 -5.09
C LEU A 254 0.59 3.52 -4.26
N PHE A 255 0.61 4.74 -4.80
CA PHE A 255 1.35 5.89 -4.27
C PHE A 255 0.48 7.12 -4.09
N TYR A 256 -0.72 7.11 -4.66
CA TYR A 256 -1.75 8.11 -4.46
C TYR A 256 -3.09 7.49 -4.84
N THR A 257 -4.16 7.76 -4.09
CA THR A 257 -5.51 7.28 -4.42
C THR A 257 -6.57 8.20 -3.87
N THR A 258 -7.67 8.37 -4.59
CA THR A 258 -8.90 8.95 -4.06
C THR A 258 -9.76 7.86 -3.42
N PRO A 259 -10.43 8.12 -2.27
CA PRO A 259 -11.30 7.15 -1.65
C PRO A 259 -12.65 7.06 -2.39
N SER A 260 -13.16 5.84 -2.57
CA SER A 260 -14.53 5.62 -3.06
C SER A 260 -15.50 5.52 -1.88
N PRO A 261 -16.57 6.33 -1.82
CA PRO A 261 -17.56 6.26 -0.74
C PRO A 261 -18.18 4.86 -0.59
N ASP A 262 -18.52 4.22 -1.70
CA ASP A 262 -19.11 2.87 -1.71
C ASP A 262 -18.13 1.82 -1.20
N LEU A 263 -16.87 1.89 -1.63
CA LEU A 263 -15.85 0.94 -1.17
C LEU A 263 -15.49 1.16 0.30
N VAL A 264 -15.45 2.41 0.78
CA VAL A 264 -15.23 2.74 2.20
C VAL A 264 -16.36 2.18 3.06
N LYS A 265 -17.62 2.34 2.62
CA LYS A 265 -18.78 1.72 3.28
C LYS A 265 -18.68 0.19 3.27
N GLY A 266 -18.25 -0.39 2.15
CA GLY A 266 -17.97 -1.81 2.02
C GLY A 266 -16.87 -2.29 2.97
N ALA A 267 -15.80 -1.52 3.14
CA ALA A 267 -14.68 -1.84 4.02
C ALA A 267 -15.13 -1.95 5.48
N PHE A 268 -15.86 -0.95 5.98
CA PHE A 268 -16.40 -1.00 7.34
C PHE A 268 -17.31 -2.22 7.55
N LYS A 269 -18.18 -2.54 6.59
CA LYS A 269 -19.05 -3.74 6.67
C LYS A 269 -18.28 -5.07 6.72
N ASN A 270 -17.02 -5.08 6.30
CA ASN A 270 -16.15 -6.25 6.29
C ASN A 270 -15.03 -6.15 7.36
N ASP A 271 -15.25 -5.33 8.40
CA ASP A 271 -14.31 -5.13 9.52
C ASP A 271 -12.90 -4.70 9.09
N ILE A 272 -12.82 -4.00 7.95
CA ILE A 272 -11.62 -3.32 7.48
C ILE A 272 -11.70 -1.86 7.94
N ILE A 273 -10.58 -1.32 8.40
CA ILE A 273 -10.53 0.02 8.97
C ILE A 273 -9.71 0.92 8.04
N PRO A 274 -10.36 1.71 7.15
CA PRO A 274 -9.69 2.82 6.48
C PRO A 274 -9.23 3.85 7.52
N VAL A 275 -7.93 4.16 7.51
CA VAL A 275 -7.34 5.13 8.46
C VAL A 275 -7.72 6.56 8.09
N PHE A 276 -7.88 6.81 6.79
CA PHE A 276 -8.22 8.10 6.20
C PHE A 276 -9.44 7.96 5.29
N PRO A 277 -10.62 7.65 5.83
CA PRO A 277 -11.79 7.29 5.03
C PRO A 277 -12.20 8.41 4.08
N PHE A 278 -11.98 9.69 4.42
CA PHE A 278 -12.48 10.82 3.62
C PHE A 278 -11.48 11.32 2.58
N THR A 279 -10.18 11.05 2.77
CA THR A 279 -9.11 11.55 1.87
C THR A 279 -8.36 10.45 1.12
N GLY A 280 -8.41 9.20 1.58
CA GLY A 280 -7.67 8.07 1.00
C GLY A 280 -6.16 8.23 1.10
N LYS A 281 -5.67 9.01 2.07
CA LYS A 281 -4.24 9.25 2.26
C LYS A 281 -3.48 7.93 2.47
N ILE A 282 -2.26 7.86 1.93
CA ILE A 282 -1.33 6.77 2.18
C ILE A 282 -0.30 7.25 3.20
N ASP A 283 -0.47 6.81 4.44
CA ASP A 283 0.42 7.10 5.55
C ASP A 283 0.50 5.91 6.51
N GLN A 284 1.56 5.14 6.39
CA GLN A 284 1.75 3.90 7.15
C GLN A 284 2.08 4.16 8.61
N VAL A 285 2.72 5.29 8.92
CA VAL A 285 3.05 5.67 10.30
C VAL A 285 1.78 5.93 11.09
N GLU A 286 0.89 6.78 10.57
CA GLU A 286 -0.40 7.06 11.19
C GLU A 286 -1.30 5.81 11.21
N GLY A 287 -1.20 4.93 10.20
CA GLY A 287 -1.88 3.65 10.22
C GLY A 287 -1.44 2.74 11.39
N VAL A 288 -0.15 2.69 11.69
CA VAL A 288 0.37 1.93 12.84
C VAL A 288 -0.01 2.60 14.16
N LYS A 289 0.07 3.92 14.28
CA LYS A 289 -0.41 4.64 15.48
C LYS A 289 -1.89 4.35 15.75
N GLN A 290 -2.71 4.36 14.70
CA GLN A 290 -4.12 4.02 14.80
C GLN A 290 -4.33 2.56 15.20
N ALA A 291 -3.55 1.62 14.66
CA ALA A 291 -3.61 0.21 15.06
C ALA A 291 -3.27 0.03 16.55
N ILE A 292 -2.25 0.73 17.05
CA ILE A 292 -1.89 0.73 18.48
C ILE A 292 -3.03 1.32 19.33
N LYS A 293 -3.62 2.45 18.93
CA LYS A 293 -4.79 3.04 19.63
C LYS A 293 -5.97 2.07 19.71
N LEU A 294 -6.14 1.24 18.69
CA LEU A 294 -7.18 0.21 18.64
C LEU A 294 -6.86 -1.04 19.48
N GLY A 295 -5.68 -1.11 20.09
CA GLY A 295 -5.28 -2.19 21.00
C GLY A 295 -4.56 -3.36 20.33
N PHE A 296 -4.21 -3.26 19.05
CA PHE A 296 -3.39 -4.27 18.37
C PHE A 296 -1.94 -4.24 18.88
N LYS A 297 -1.32 -5.41 18.96
CA LYS A 297 0.01 -5.58 19.58
C LYS A 297 1.05 -6.13 18.63
N ASN A 298 0.67 -7.00 17.70
CA ASN A 298 1.59 -7.64 16.76
C ASN A 298 1.22 -7.18 15.35
N ILE A 299 1.70 -5.98 15.00
CA ILE A 299 1.26 -5.24 13.83
C ILE A 299 2.26 -5.44 12.71
N SER A 300 1.84 -5.96 11.56
CA SER A 300 2.64 -5.89 10.34
C SER A 300 2.35 -4.60 9.58
N VAL A 301 3.37 -4.03 8.93
CA VAL A 301 3.23 -2.82 8.12
C VAL A 301 4.06 -2.90 6.86
N SER A 302 3.46 -2.58 5.72
CA SER A 302 4.16 -2.53 4.43
C SER A 302 4.40 -1.09 3.98
N VAL A 303 5.63 -0.79 3.57
CA VAL A 303 6.02 0.53 3.03
C VAL A 303 6.65 0.36 1.66
N ALA A 304 6.45 1.31 0.74
CA ALA A 304 6.80 1.16 -0.68
C ALA A 304 7.68 2.30 -1.21
N ALA A 305 8.57 1.96 -2.16
CA ALA A 305 9.46 2.90 -2.85
C ALA A 305 10.21 3.85 -1.91
N ASN A 306 10.25 5.15 -2.19
CA ASN A 306 11.00 6.09 -1.36
C ASN A 306 10.40 6.25 0.04
N ASP A 307 9.10 6.02 0.23
CA ASP A 307 8.49 6.10 1.56
C ASP A 307 9.08 5.08 2.55
N ASN A 308 9.86 4.08 2.10
CA ASN A 308 10.62 3.15 2.96
C ASN A 308 11.56 3.85 3.97
N TYR A 309 11.92 5.13 3.79
CA TYR A 309 12.63 5.88 4.83
C TYR A 309 11.83 5.95 6.14
N LYS A 310 10.49 5.85 6.07
CA LYS A 310 9.59 5.86 7.23
C LYS A 310 9.74 4.63 8.13
N LEU A 311 10.43 3.57 7.69
CA LEU A 311 10.72 2.40 8.53
C LEU A 311 11.48 2.77 9.81
N LYS A 312 12.27 3.86 9.78
CA LYS A 312 12.93 4.42 10.97
C LYS A 312 11.94 5.02 11.97
N GLU A 313 10.92 5.73 11.50
CA GLU A 313 9.89 6.28 12.39
C GLU A 313 9.00 5.16 12.94
N LEU A 314 8.64 4.18 12.11
CA LEU A 314 7.89 3.01 12.52
C LEU A 314 8.60 2.19 13.61
N SER A 315 9.94 2.12 13.57
CA SER A 315 10.71 1.43 14.61
C SER A 315 10.62 2.11 15.97
N SER A 316 10.51 3.45 16.00
CA SER A 316 10.37 4.20 17.25
C SER A 316 9.00 4.09 17.90
N LEU A 317 8.01 3.50 17.22
CA LEU A 317 6.67 3.24 17.77
C LEU A 317 6.60 1.91 18.54
N GLU A 318 7.64 1.06 18.47
CA GLU A 318 7.72 -0.17 19.26
C GLU A 318 7.91 0.17 20.74
N THR A 319 7.15 -0.49 21.60
CA THR A 319 7.20 -0.33 23.06
C THR A 319 7.01 -1.71 23.70
N GLU A 320 7.14 -1.81 25.02
CA GLU A 320 6.88 -3.08 25.71
C GLU A 320 5.46 -3.58 25.41
N GLY A 321 5.36 -4.75 24.77
CA GLY A 321 4.10 -5.35 24.37
C GLY A 321 3.55 -4.90 23.00
N ILE A 322 4.25 -4.02 22.27
CA ILE A 322 3.91 -3.59 20.90
C ILE A 322 5.06 -3.94 19.96
N ASN A 323 4.82 -4.92 19.08
CA ASN A 323 5.73 -5.38 18.04
C ASN A 323 5.26 -4.89 16.67
N ILE A 324 6.16 -4.27 15.90
CA ILE A 324 5.89 -3.74 14.57
C ILE A 324 6.79 -4.44 13.55
N TYR A 325 6.21 -5.36 12.78
CA TYR A 325 6.89 -6.12 11.74
C TYR A 325 6.93 -5.32 10.44
N ARG A 326 8.13 -5.00 9.98
CA ARG A 326 8.38 -3.96 8.96
C ARG A 326 8.73 -4.57 7.61
N PHE A 327 7.85 -4.39 6.63
CA PHE A 327 7.96 -4.94 5.28
C PHE A 327 8.34 -3.83 4.29
N GLY A 328 9.50 -3.97 3.64
CA GLY A 328 9.99 -3.03 2.62
C GLY A 328 9.72 -3.48 1.20
N LEU A 329 8.88 -2.75 0.45
CA LEU A 329 8.35 -3.13 -0.86
C LEU A 329 8.71 -2.12 -1.97
N CYS A 330 8.45 -2.53 -3.22
CA CYS A 330 8.56 -1.69 -4.43
C CYS A 330 9.87 -0.90 -4.52
N ALA A 331 11.00 -1.54 -4.21
CA ALA A 331 12.28 -0.88 -4.00
C ALA A 331 12.98 -0.36 -5.27
N THR A 332 12.44 -0.59 -6.47
CA THR A 332 13.03 -0.06 -7.71
C THR A 332 13.16 1.46 -7.62
N GLY A 333 14.34 2.01 -7.90
CA GLY A 333 14.56 3.45 -7.95
C GLY A 333 14.66 4.16 -6.60
N ILE A 334 14.80 3.42 -5.48
CA ILE A 334 15.18 4.03 -4.19
C ILE A 334 16.64 4.48 -4.22
N ASN A 335 17.00 5.43 -3.35
CA ASN A 335 18.38 5.87 -3.15
C ASN A 335 19.10 5.03 -2.06
N ASN A 336 20.43 5.20 -1.96
CA ASN A 336 21.25 4.47 -0.98
C ASN A 336 20.85 4.79 0.47
N GLU A 337 20.52 6.05 0.77
CA GLU A 337 20.06 6.46 2.11
C GLU A 337 18.80 5.68 2.55
N THR A 338 17.82 5.56 1.66
CA THR A 338 16.60 4.77 1.91
C THR A 338 16.95 3.29 2.09
N ALA A 339 17.85 2.73 1.26
CA ALA A 339 18.28 1.34 1.37
C ALA A 339 19.03 1.06 2.68
N GLU A 340 19.85 2.00 3.18
CA GLU A 340 20.51 1.90 4.48
C GLU A 340 19.52 1.93 5.63
N ILE A 341 18.52 2.82 5.57
CA ILE A 341 17.42 2.85 6.55
C ILE A 341 16.68 1.52 6.54
N MET A 342 16.36 0.98 5.37
CA MET A 342 15.73 -0.35 5.23
C MET A 342 16.61 -1.44 5.84
N ALA A 343 17.91 -1.46 5.55
CA ALA A 343 18.84 -2.47 6.10
C ALA A 343 18.83 -2.51 7.64
N GLN A 344 18.65 -1.35 8.28
CA GLN A 344 18.66 -1.21 9.74
C GLN A 344 17.28 -1.42 10.38
N ASN A 345 16.20 -1.21 9.63
CA ASN A 345 14.85 -1.09 10.18
C ASN A 345 13.80 -1.99 9.52
N ALA A 346 14.13 -2.76 8.48
CA ALA A 346 13.18 -3.71 7.91
C ALA A 346 13.39 -5.10 8.54
N ASP A 347 12.31 -5.88 8.60
CA ASP A 347 12.35 -7.30 8.93
C ASP A 347 12.42 -8.15 7.66
N ILE A 348 11.70 -7.73 6.62
CA ILE A 348 11.60 -8.41 5.34
C ILE A 348 11.62 -7.38 4.21
N VAL A 349 12.45 -7.60 3.19
CA VAL A 349 12.62 -6.68 2.06
C VAL A 349 12.50 -7.41 0.73
N TRP A 350 11.68 -6.88 -0.17
CA TRP A 350 11.58 -7.35 -1.55
C TRP A 350 12.57 -6.57 -2.41
N SER A 351 13.48 -7.30 -3.05
CA SER A 351 14.57 -6.69 -3.83
C SER A 351 14.10 -5.85 -5.01
N CYS A 352 13.01 -6.26 -5.66
CA CYS A 352 12.59 -5.75 -6.98
C CYS A 352 13.81 -5.66 -7.94
N ALA A 353 13.89 -4.61 -8.77
CA ALA A 353 15.08 -4.34 -9.60
C ALA A 353 16.02 -3.31 -8.94
N SER A 354 16.08 -3.30 -7.61
CA SER A 354 16.81 -2.27 -6.86
C SER A 354 18.27 -2.65 -6.64
N LYS A 355 19.17 -1.94 -7.34
CA LYS A 355 20.62 -2.08 -7.13
C LYS A 355 21.03 -1.80 -5.66
N PRO A 356 20.58 -0.70 -5.01
CA PRO A 356 20.93 -0.43 -3.61
C PRO A 356 20.51 -1.55 -2.65
N VAL A 357 19.34 -2.18 -2.86
CA VAL A 357 18.91 -3.32 -2.03
C VAL A 357 19.86 -4.51 -2.20
N ARG A 358 20.25 -4.83 -3.43
CA ARG A 358 21.16 -5.96 -3.68
C ARG A 358 22.56 -5.74 -3.12
N GLU A 359 23.06 -4.52 -3.18
CA GLU A 359 24.42 -4.22 -2.70
C GLU A 359 24.48 -3.99 -1.18
N LEU A 360 23.45 -3.39 -0.58
CA LEU A 360 23.49 -2.92 0.81
C LEU A 360 22.66 -3.77 1.79
N ILE A 361 21.65 -4.49 1.30
CA ILE A 361 20.72 -5.28 2.11
C ILE A 361 20.98 -6.77 1.96
N ALA A 362 21.16 -7.29 0.74
CA ALA A 362 21.36 -8.71 0.52
C ALA A 362 22.51 -9.32 1.36
N PRO A 363 23.69 -8.66 1.49
CA PRO A 363 24.78 -9.21 2.31
C PRO A 363 24.49 -9.28 3.81
N LYS A 364 23.47 -8.53 4.28
CA LYS A 364 23.07 -8.46 5.69
C LYS A 364 21.85 -9.32 6.01
N ALA A 365 21.23 -9.89 4.98
CA ALA A 365 20.08 -10.77 5.16
C ALA A 365 20.53 -12.09 5.78
N ILE A 366 19.72 -12.63 6.68
CA ILE A 366 19.99 -13.87 7.41
C ILE A 366 19.37 -15.10 6.71
N SER A 367 18.53 -14.85 5.70
CA SER A 367 17.93 -15.83 4.80
C SER A 367 17.34 -15.10 3.59
N GLN A 368 17.17 -15.83 2.49
CA GLN A 368 16.46 -15.38 1.30
C GLN A 368 15.43 -16.43 0.89
N VAL A 369 14.25 -15.96 0.46
CA VAL A 369 13.27 -16.80 -0.27
C VAL A 369 13.05 -16.28 -1.68
N GLY A 370 13.00 -17.19 -2.64
CA GLY A 370 12.88 -16.89 -4.07
C GLY A 370 14.17 -16.39 -4.72
N VAL A 371 14.35 -16.70 -6.01
CA VAL A 371 15.51 -16.27 -6.81
C VAL A 371 15.14 -15.13 -7.75
N LYS A 372 14.05 -15.28 -8.53
CA LYS A 372 13.61 -14.26 -9.50
C LYS A 372 13.22 -12.93 -8.87
N ILE A 373 12.55 -13.00 -7.73
CA ILE A 373 12.17 -11.83 -6.93
C ILE A 373 12.68 -12.14 -5.53
N PRO A 374 13.97 -11.84 -5.25
CA PRO A 374 14.54 -12.12 -3.95
C PRO A 374 13.76 -11.40 -2.87
N VAL A 375 13.35 -12.16 -1.86
CA VAL A 375 12.83 -11.62 -0.60
C VAL A 375 13.88 -11.89 0.46
N TYR A 376 14.50 -10.82 0.93
CA TYR A 376 15.54 -10.84 1.94
C TYR A 376 14.92 -10.74 3.33
N ILE A 377 15.29 -11.66 4.21
CA ILE A 377 14.88 -11.68 5.61
C ILE A 377 16.04 -11.12 6.43
N LEU A 378 15.80 -10.05 7.18
CA LEU A 378 16.84 -9.33 7.93
C LEU A 378 16.83 -9.60 9.42
N SER A 379 15.77 -10.21 9.95
CA SER A 379 15.62 -10.45 11.38
C SER A 379 15.03 -11.82 11.67
N LYS A 380 15.33 -12.37 12.86
CA LYS A 380 14.78 -13.65 13.31
C LYS A 380 13.25 -13.61 13.38
N ARG A 381 12.68 -12.48 13.80
CA ARG A 381 11.22 -12.30 13.83
C ARG A 381 10.62 -12.19 12.43
N GLY A 382 11.36 -11.64 11.46
CA GLY A 382 10.99 -11.67 10.04
C GLY A 382 10.98 -13.10 9.51
N TRP A 383 11.97 -13.91 9.87
CA TRP A 383 12.01 -15.34 9.52
C TRP A 383 10.78 -16.09 10.05
N GLU A 384 10.39 -15.85 11.31
CA GLU A 384 9.19 -16.45 11.91
C GLU A 384 7.89 -16.10 11.16
N LEU A 385 7.82 -14.94 10.49
CA LEU A 385 6.67 -14.60 9.64
C LEU A 385 6.68 -15.32 8.29
N VAL A 386 7.86 -15.69 7.78
CA VAL A 386 8.01 -16.38 6.48
C VAL A 386 7.79 -17.89 6.61
N LYS A 387 8.12 -18.50 7.77
CA LYS A 387 7.94 -19.95 8.00
C LYS A 387 6.54 -20.48 7.65
N PRO A 388 5.42 -19.84 8.09
CA PRO A 388 4.07 -20.28 7.71
C PRO A 388 3.88 -20.35 6.20
N ARG A 389 4.39 -19.34 5.46
CA ARG A 389 4.27 -19.30 4.00
C ARG A 389 5.03 -20.43 3.32
N ILE A 390 6.23 -20.75 3.81
CA ILE A 390 7.01 -21.89 3.30
C ILE A 390 6.24 -23.19 3.53
N GLY A 391 5.69 -23.41 4.73
CA GLY A 391 4.90 -24.62 5.03
C GLY A 391 3.63 -24.75 4.18
N GLU A 392 2.98 -23.63 3.86
CA GLU A 392 1.83 -23.59 2.94
C GLU A 392 2.20 -23.93 1.48
N ILE A 393 3.43 -23.64 1.07
CA ILE A 393 3.93 -23.97 -0.28
C ILE A 393 4.41 -25.42 -0.32
N ASP A 394 5.17 -25.85 0.68
CA ASP A 394 5.75 -27.17 0.80
C ASP A 394 5.82 -27.61 2.27
N GLY A 395 4.80 -28.33 2.72
CA GLY A 395 4.70 -28.82 4.09
C GLY A 395 5.72 -29.90 4.47
N LYS A 396 6.55 -30.37 3.52
CA LYS A 396 7.63 -31.33 3.79
C LYS A 396 8.99 -30.67 3.94
N PHE A 397 9.10 -29.39 3.62
CA PHE A 397 10.36 -28.66 3.73
C PHE A 397 10.82 -28.61 5.20
N ASP A 398 12.05 -29.04 5.47
CA ASP A 398 12.63 -29.04 6.81
C ASP A 398 12.98 -27.60 7.24
N LEU A 399 11.97 -26.92 7.80
CA LEU A 399 12.09 -25.56 8.30
C LEU A 399 13.04 -25.42 9.49
N ASP A 400 13.20 -26.47 10.30
CA ASP A 400 14.00 -26.43 11.51
C ASP A 400 15.48 -26.77 11.23
N GLY A 401 15.75 -27.46 10.11
CA GLY A 401 17.08 -27.66 9.56
C GLY A 401 17.70 -26.41 8.92
N VAL A 402 16.93 -25.32 8.72
CA VAL A 402 17.45 -24.07 8.15
C VAL A 402 18.32 -23.32 9.16
N ILE A 403 19.63 -23.30 8.91
CA ILE A 403 20.59 -22.52 9.71
C ILE A 403 20.64 -21.09 9.16
N LEU A 404 20.10 -20.13 9.91
CA LEU A 404 20.17 -18.71 9.58
C LEU A 404 21.63 -18.21 9.66
N ALA A 405 22.08 -17.55 8.60
CA ALA A 405 23.42 -16.98 8.47
C ALA A 405 23.38 -15.81 7.48
N ASP A 406 24.37 -14.93 7.54
CA ASP A 406 24.52 -13.82 6.60
C ASP A 406 25.66 -14.06 5.60
N GLY A 407 25.86 -13.09 4.69
CA GLY A 407 26.90 -13.15 3.67
C GLY A 407 26.83 -14.41 2.80
N GLU A 408 28.00 -15.02 2.56
CA GLU A 408 28.14 -16.18 1.67
C GLU A 408 27.38 -17.42 2.15
N ASN A 409 27.17 -17.57 3.47
CA ASN A 409 26.50 -18.73 4.04
C ASN A 409 24.98 -18.53 4.18
N MET A 410 24.44 -17.37 3.77
CA MET A 410 23.02 -17.10 3.86
C MET A 410 22.22 -18.18 3.13
N PRO A 411 21.23 -18.83 3.78
CA PRO A 411 20.41 -19.84 3.13
C PRO A 411 19.43 -19.18 2.15
N VAL A 412 19.50 -19.62 0.89
CA VAL A 412 18.59 -19.26 -0.19
C VAL A 412 17.63 -20.41 -0.42
N ILE A 413 16.34 -20.16 -0.19
CA ILE A 413 15.26 -21.15 -0.37
C ILE A 413 14.54 -20.84 -1.67
N TYR A 414 14.44 -21.85 -2.53
CA TYR A 414 13.87 -21.71 -3.87
C TYR A 414 13.13 -22.97 -4.29
N ASN A 415 12.29 -22.83 -5.32
CA ASN A 415 11.56 -23.95 -5.88
C ASN A 415 12.40 -24.61 -6.98
N LYS A 416 12.73 -25.88 -6.80
CA LYS A 416 13.40 -26.71 -7.77
C LYS A 416 12.46 -27.81 -8.22
N GLN A 417 11.89 -27.66 -9.43
CA GLN A 417 11.00 -28.65 -10.06
C GLN A 417 9.80 -29.05 -9.19
N GLY A 418 9.23 -28.12 -8.42
CA GLY A 418 8.04 -28.35 -7.62
C GLY A 418 8.30 -28.59 -6.13
N GLU A 419 9.55 -28.79 -5.72
CA GLU A 419 9.93 -28.96 -4.30
C GLU A 419 10.75 -27.76 -3.83
N LEU A 420 10.58 -27.36 -2.55
CA LEU A 420 11.45 -26.36 -1.98
C LEU A 420 12.78 -26.98 -1.55
N VAL A 421 13.88 -26.32 -1.91
CA VAL A 421 15.24 -26.71 -1.54
C VAL A 421 15.99 -25.48 -1.02
N SER A 422 17.09 -25.72 -0.31
CA SER A 422 17.98 -24.67 0.18
C SER A 422 19.39 -24.85 -0.37
N MET A 423 20.06 -23.74 -0.65
CA MET A 423 21.48 -23.67 -0.97
C MET A 423 22.10 -22.45 -0.28
N LYS A 424 23.43 -22.37 -0.24
CA LYS A 424 24.12 -21.16 0.25
C LYS A 424 24.09 -20.06 -0.79
N PHE A 425 24.16 -18.81 -0.34
CA PHE A 425 24.21 -17.67 -1.24
C PHE A 425 25.44 -17.69 -2.15
N SER A 426 26.59 -18.18 -1.68
CA SER A 426 27.79 -18.36 -2.52
C SER A 426 27.65 -19.44 -3.61
N GLU A 427 26.65 -20.32 -3.49
CA GLU A 427 26.34 -21.34 -4.50
C GLU A 427 25.34 -20.82 -5.55
N LEU A 428 24.72 -19.65 -5.30
CA LEU A 428 23.84 -18.99 -6.26
C LEU A 428 24.68 -18.36 -7.37
N ASP A 429 24.57 -18.92 -8.57
CA ASP A 429 25.19 -18.36 -9.77
C ASP A 429 24.70 -16.90 -9.97
N GLU A 430 25.63 -15.95 -10.06
CA GLU A 430 25.32 -14.53 -10.30
C GLU A 430 24.45 -14.34 -11.55
N ARG A 431 24.61 -15.20 -12.56
CA ARG A 431 23.81 -15.18 -13.79
C ARG A 431 22.34 -15.50 -13.52
N CYS A 432 22.05 -16.30 -12.49
CA CYS A 432 20.68 -16.66 -12.11
C CYS A 432 19.94 -15.53 -11.39
N VAL A 433 20.65 -14.60 -10.76
CA VAL A 433 20.06 -13.47 -10.01
C VAL A 433 19.20 -12.56 -10.90
N ASP A 434 19.61 -12.40 -12.17
CA ASP A 434 18.89 -11.61 -13.17
C ASP A 434 18.43 -12.43 -14.39
N CYS A 435 18.52 -13.75 -14.34
CA CYS A 435 18.06 -14.59 -15.44
C CYS A 435 16.52 -14.56 -15.55
N PRO A 436 15.95 -14.36 -16.75
CA PRO A 436 14.52 -14.56 -16.98
C PRO A 436 14.07 -16.00 -16.70
N GLU A 437 14.97 -16.95 -16.90
CA GLU A 437 14.80 -18.40 -16.73
C GLU A 437 16.00 -18.99 -15.95
N PRO A 438 16.10 -18.72 -14.63
CA PRO A 438 17.17 -19.26 -13.81
C PRO A 438 17.09 -20.79 -13.84
N CYS A 439 18.25 -21.44 -14.00
CA CYS A 439 18.36 -22.89 -14.06
C CYS A 439 18.41 -23.55 -12.67
N VAL A 440 18.37 -22.73 -11.62
CA VAL A 440 18.25 -23.14 -10.21
C VAL A 440 16.79 -23.18 -9.81
#